data_AF-A0A9D4FBS5-F1
#
_entry.id   AF-A0A9D4FBS5-F1
#
_cell.length_a   1.000
_cell.length_b   1.000
_cell.length_c   1.000
_cell.angle_alpha   90.00
_cell.angle_beta   90.00
_cell.angle_gamma   90.00
#
_symmetry.space_group_name_H-M   'P 1'
#
loop_
_entity.id
_entity.type
_entity.pdbx_description
1 polymer ?
#
loop_
_entity_poly.entity_id
_entity_poly.type
_entity_poly.pdbx_seq_one_letter_code
_entity_poly.pdbx_strand_id
1 'polypeptide(L)'
;MSSGYLLLRRSVARICLAAMSSGYLLLRRSVDRICLAAMSSGYLLLRRSVARICLAAMSSGYLLLRRSVARICLAAMSSGYLLLRRSVARICLAAMSSGYLLLRRSVARICLAAMSSGY
;
A
#
# COMPACT_ATOMS: atom_id res chain seq x y z
N MET A 1 0.88 21.37 6.20
CA MET A 1 -0.46 20.77 6.19
C MET A 1 -0.94 20.67 4.75
N SER A 2 -1.00 19.48 4.17
CA SER A 2 -1.52 19.36 2.79
C SER A 2 -2.34 18.07 2.69
N SER A 3 -3.66 18.24 2.69
CA SER A 3 -4.59 17.22 2.22
C SER A 3 -4.49 17.19 0.69
N GLY A 4 -4.30 16.02 0.09
CA GLY A 4 -4.08 15.90 -1.35
C GLY A 4 -4.86 14.75 -1.98
N TYR A 5 -5.40 15.01 -3.17
CA TYR A 5 -5.96 13.97 -4.03
C TYR A 5 -5.08 13.81 -5.28
N LEU A 6 -4.47 12.65 -5.45
CA LEU A 6 -3.69 12.34 -6.64
C LEU A 6 -4.41 11.25 -7.44
N LEU A 7 -4.91 11.63 -8.60
CA LEU A 7 -5.49 10.70 -9.56
C LEU A 7 -4.67 10.64 -10.83
N LEU A 8 -4.30 9.42 -11.19
CA LEU A 8 -3.46 9.17 -12.35
C LEU A 8 -4.25 8.37 -13.39
N ARG A 9 -4.47 9.02 -14.54
CA ARG A 9 -5.23 8.48 -15.69
C ARG A 9 -4.35 7.81 -16.75
N ARG A 10 -3.03 8.04 -16.71
CA ARG A 10 -2.05 7.46 -17.63
C ARG A 10 -1.13 6.49 -16.89
N SER A 11 -0.49 5.60 -17.65
CA SER A 11 0.56 4.73 -17.11
C SER A 11 1.76 5.59 -16.73
N VAL A 12 2.39 5.26 -15.61
CA VAL A 12 3.53 6.02 -15.07
C VAL A 12 4.65 5.07 -14.69
N ALA A 13 5.89 5.45 -14.98
CA ALA A 13 7.04 4.66 -14.55
C ALA A 13 7.20 4.69 -13.02
N ARG A 14 7.23 5.89 -12.43
CA ARG A 14 7.50 6.04 -11.00
C ARG A 14 6.64 7.12 -10.35
N ILE A 15 6.17 6.85 -9.14
CA ILE A 15 5.55 7.82 -8.24
C ILE A 15 6.36 7.82 -6.95
N CYS A 16 6.81 9.01 -6.53
CA CYS A 16 7.50 9.22 -5.27
C CYS A 16 6.78 10.31 -4.48
N LEU A 17 6.35 9.98 -3.26
CA LEU A 17 5.76 10.94 -2.33
C LEU A 17 6.53 10.87 -1.00
N ALA A 18 7.08 12.00 -0.59
CA ALA A 18 7.88 12.08 0.63
C ALA A 18 6.98 12.07 1.89
N ALA A 19 6.01 12.97 1.96
CA ALA A 19 5.11 13.04 3.09
C ALA A 19 3.69 13.38 2.63
N MET A 20 2.70 12.68 3.20
CA MET A 20 1.30 12.99 3.01
C MET A 20 0.60 12.98 4.37
N SER A 21 0.11 14.15 4.80
CA SER A 21 -0.59 14.27 6.09
C SER A 21 -1.96 13.62 6.01
N SER A 22 -2.74 13.95 4.97
CA SER A 22 -3.95 13.25 4.62
C SER A 22 -4.05 13.16 3.10
N GLY A 23 -4.53 12.04 2.57
CA GLY A 23 -4.71 11.99 1.13
C GLY A 23 -5.22 10.71 0.53
N TYR A 24 -5.63 10.84 -0.72
CA TYR A 24 -6.19 9.76 -1.51
C TYR A 24 -5.39 9.64 -2.79
N LEU A 25 -4.81 8.46 -3.01
CA LEU A 25 -4.05 8.14 -4.20
C LEU A 25 -4.81 7.09 -5.00
N LEU A 26 -5.33 7.47 -6.16
CA LEU A 26 -6.10 6.60 -7.03
C LEU A 26 -5.38 6.39 -8.37
N LEU A 27 -4.96 5.15 -8.60
CA LEU A 27 -4.30 4.76 -9.84
C LEU A 27 -5.22 3.93 -10.73
N ARG A 28 -5.63 4.54 -11.86
CA ARG A 28 -6.48 3.89 -12.87
C ARG A 28 -5.69 3.09 -13.91
N ARG A 29 -4.38 3.31 -14.01
CA ARG A 29 -3.48 2.66 -14.98
C ARG A 29 -2.30 1.98 -14.27
N SER A 30 -1.51 1.25 -15.08
CA SER A 30 -0.33 0.52 -14.60
C SER A 30 0.74 1.48 -14.10
N VAL A 31 1.41 1.09 -13.03
CA VAL A 31 2.58 1.81 -12.49
C VAL A 31 3.71 0.82 -12.27
N ASP A 32 4.93 1.13 -12.68
CA ASP A 32 6.07 0.26 -12.36
C ASP A 32 6.39 0.34 -10.87
N ARG A 33 6.65 1.55 -10.35
CA ARG A 33 7.03 1.75 -8.94
C ARG A 33 6.26 2.85 -8.24
N ILE A 34 5.83 2.54 -7.01
CA ILE A 34 5.30 3.51 -6.05
C ILE A 34 6.19 3.49 -4.82
N CYS A 35 6.73 4.64 -4.44
CA CYS A 35 7.49 4.85 -3.22
C CYS A 35 6.79 5.93 -2.39
N LEU A 36 6.42 5.57 -1.16
CA LEU A 36 5.84 6.49 -0.19
C LEU A 36 6.69 6.44 1.08
N ALA A 37 7.29 7.57 1.48
CA ALA A 37 8.12 7.57 2.68
C ALA A 37 7.24 7.68 3.94
N ALA A 38 6.35 8.66 4.03
CA ALA A 38 5.45 8.80 5.17
C ALA A 38 4.01 9.14 4.76
N MET A 39 3.04 8.46 5.38
CA MET A 39 1.62 8.80 5.30
C MET A 39 0.97 8.76 6.67
N SER A 40 0.49 9.91 7.13
CA SER A 40 -0.18 9.98 8.44
C SER A 40 -1.60 9.42 8.35
N SER A 41 -2.38 9.83 7.35
CA SER A 41 -3.72 9.30 7.11
C SER A 41 -4.00 9.14 5.62
N GLY A 42 -4.61 8.02 5.23
CA GLY A 42 -5.44 8.00 4.03
C GLY A 42 -5.40 6.73 3.21
N TYR A 43 -5.71 6.86 1.93
CA TYR A 43 -6.20 5.74 1.14
C TYR A 43 -5.43 5.60 -0.17
N LEU A 44 -4.91 4.41 -0.41
CA LEU A 44 -4.23 4.05 -1.65
C LEU A 44 -5.03 2.98 -2.38
N LEU A 45 -5.60 3.35 -3.53
CA LEU A 45 -6.45 2.47 -4.34
C LEU A 45 -5.81 2.22 -5.71
N LEU A 46 -5.41 0.98 -5.95
CA LEU A 46 -4.83 0.54 -7.23
C LEU A 46 -5.85 -0.28 -8.02
N ARG A 47 -6.34 0.28 -9.13
CA ARG A 47 -7.28 -0.40 -10.04
C ARG A 47 -6.60 -1.27 -11.09
N ARG A 48 -5.31 -1.06 -11.32
CA ARG A 48 -4.49 -1.77 -12.32
C ARG A 48 -3.24 -2.37 -11.68
N SER A 49 -2.48 -3.10 -12.50
CA SER A 49 -1.27 -3.79 -12.09
C SER A 49 -0.18 -2.80 -11.65
N VAL A 50 0.52 -3.15 -10.57
CA VAL A 50 1.68 -2.41 -10.08
C VAL A 50 2.84 -3.36 -9.89
N ALA A 51 4.03 -3.05 -10.39
CA ALA A 51 5.16 -3.98 -10.23
C ALA A 51 5.66 -3.94 -8.78
N ARG A 52 5.87 -2.75 -8.21
CA ARG A 52 6.39 -2.62 -6.85
C ARG A 52 5.75 -1.47 -6.07
N ILE A 53 5.42 -1.75 -4.81
CA ILE A 53 4.99 -0.77 -3.82
C ILE A 53 5.97 -0.82 -2.66
N CYS A 54 6.51 0.33 -2.29
CA CYS A 54 7.37 0.52 -1.12
C CYS A 54 6.75 1.62 -0.25
N LEU A 55 6.39 1.26 0.99
CA LEU A 55 5.84 2.16 1.99
C LEU A 55 6.72 2.08 3.24
N ALA A 56 7.40 3.18 3.60
CA ALA A 56 8.26 3.16 4.77
C ALA A 56 7.43 3.32 6.05
N ALA A 57 6.56 4.33 6.15
CA ALA A 57 5.71 4.51 7.32
C ALA A 57 4.26 4.87 6.92
N MET A 58 3.31 4.19 7.55
CA MET A 58 1.88 4.53 7.50
C MET A 58 1.30 4.54 8.90
N SER A 59 0.86 5.71 9.38
CA SER A 59 0.26 5.81 10.72
C SER A 59 -1.18 5.30 10.71
N SER A 60 -2.01 5.79 9.79
CA SER A 60 -3.37 5.32 9.59
C SER A 60 -3.69 5.18 8.10
N GLY A 61 -4.26 4.05 7.70
CA GLY A 61 -5.05 4.06 6.48
C GLY A 61 -5.24 2.74 5.76
N TYR A 62 -5.66 2.84 4.52
CA TYR A 62 -6.21 1.71 3.77
C TYR A 62 -5.50 1.55 2.44
N LEU A 63 -4.99 0.34 2.22
CA LEU A 63 -4.37 -0.04 0.96
C LEU A 63 -5.24 -1.10 0.28
N LEU A 64 -5.85 -0.73 -0.84
CA LEU A 64 -6.75 -1.59 -1.61
C LEU A 64 -6.19 -1.88 -2.99
N LEU A 65 -5.86 -3.15 -3.22
CA LEU A 65 -5.33 -3.65 -4.49
C LEU A 65 -6.38 -4.48 -5.21
N ARG A 66 -6.93 -3.94 -6.31
CA ARG A 66 -7.93 -4.64 -7.14
C ARG A 66 -7.33 -5.57 -8.19
N ARG A 67 -6.04 -5.43 -8.49
CA ARG A 67 -5.32 -6.16 -9.54
C ARG A 67 -3.98 -6.67 -9.01
N SER A 68 -3.22 -7.31 -9.90
CA SER A 68 -1.98 -7.99 -9.59
C SER A 68 -0.90 -7.02 -9.11
N VAL A 69 -0.19 -7.39 -8.03
CA VAL A 69 1.02 -6.66 -7.60
C VAL A 69 2.17 -7.64 -7.48
N ALA A 70 3.33 -7.33 -8.07
CA ALA A 70 4.45 -8.28 -7.98
C ALA A 70 5.10 -8.23 -6.58
N ARG A 71 5.35 -7.05 -6.02
CA ARG A 71 5.93 -6.92 -4.68
C ARG A 71 5.34 -5.76 -3.88
N ILE A 72 5.02 -6.04 -2.63
CA ILE A 72 4.67 -5.05 -1.61
C ILE A 72 5.72 -5.12 -0.50
N CYS A 73 6.33 -4.00 -0.19
CA CYS A 73 7.23 -3.84 0.95
C CYS A 73 6.68 -2.74 1.84
N LEU A 74 6.38 -3.08 3.08
CA LEU A 74 5.84 -2.15 4.06
C LEU A 74 6.67 -2.26 5.34
N ALA A 75 7.39 -1.20 5.70
CA ALA A 75 8.29 -1.24 6.85
C ALA A 75 7.52 -1.06 8.16
N ALA A 76 6.68 -0.02 8.29
CA ALA A 76 5.86 0.18 9.47
C ALA A 76 4.42 0.60 9.13
N MET A 77 3.45 -0.11 9.73
CA MET A 77 2.04 0.28 9.75
C MET A 77 1.55 0.36 11.20
N SER A 78 1.15 1.53 11.67
CA SER A 78 0.62 1.65 13.03
C SER A 78 -0.83 1.20 13.10
N SER A 79 -1.69 1.71 12.21
CA SER A 79 -3.09 1.35 12.11
C SER A 79 -3.51 1.20 10.65
N GLY A 80 -4.16 0.09 10.30
CA GLY A 80 -5.07 0.10 9.17
C GLY A 80 -5.20 -1.20 8.39
N TYR A 81 -5.66 -1.10 7.15
CA TYR A 81 -6.23 -2.23 6.44
C TYR A 81 -5.56 -2.44 5.10
N LEU A 82 -5.07 -3.65 4.88
CA LEU A 82 -4.51 -4.08 3.61
C LEU A 82 -5.42 -5.13 2.98
N LEU A 83 -6.08 -4.75 1.89
CA LEU A 83 -7.04 -5.61 1.18
C LEU A 83 -6.54 -5.94 -0.22
N LEU A 84 -6.26 -7.23 -0.44
CA LEU A 84 -5.77 -7.76 -1.70
C LEU A 84 -6.86 -8.61 -2.38
N ARG A 85 -7.43 -8.09 -3.46
CA ARG A 85 -8.50 -8.79 -4.21
C ARG A 85 -7.98 -9.76 -5.27
N ARG A 86 -6.69 -9.69 -5.60
CA ARG A 86 -6.07 -10.48 -6.67
C ARG A 86 -4.68 -10.97 -6.26
N SER A 87 -3.93 -11.46 -7.23
CA SER A 87 -2.63 -12.09 -7.05
C SER A 87 -1.58 -11.11 -6.54
N VAL A 88 -0.88 -11.47 -5.47
CA VAL A 88 0.35 -10.77 -5.06
C VAL A 88 1.50 -11.77 -5.00
N ALA A 89 2.61 -11.50 -5.68
CA ALA A 89 3.70 -12.48 -5.69
C ALA A 89 4.47 -12.47 -4.36
N ARG A 90 4.79 -11.29 -3.80
CA ARG A 90 5.41 -11.19 -2.47
C ARG A 90 4.89 -10.02 -1.66
N ILE A 91 4.66 -10.27 -0.37
CA ILE A 91 4.41 -9.25 0.65
C ILE A 91 5.51 -9.37 1.69
N CYS A 92 6.16 -8.24 2.00
CA CYS A 92 7.11 -8.11 3.08
C CYS A 92 6.60 -7.01 4.01
N LEU A 93 6.30 -7.38 5.25
CA LEU A 93 5.72 -6.51 6.27
C LEU A 93 6.62 -6.58 7.51
N ALA A 94 7.38 -5.52 7.80
CA ALA A 94 8.33 -5.58 8.92
C ALA A 94 7.60 -5.37 10.26
N ALA A 95 6.78 -4.34 10.39
CA ALA A 95 5.98 -4.10 11.60
C ALA A 95 4.55 -3.68 11.28
N MET A 96 3.59 -4.29 11.96
CA MET A 96 2.19 -3.88 11.98
C MET A 96 1.68 -3.86 13.42
N SER A 97 1.24 -2.70 13.92
CA SER A 97 0.82 -2.56 15.33
C SER A 97 -0.68 -2.75 15.57
N SER A 98 -1.52 -2.43 14.59
CA SER A 98 -2.97 -2.63 14.65
C SER A 98 -3.51 -2.66 13.23
N GLY A 99 -4.40 -3.60 12.94
CA GLY A 99 -5.11 -3.63 11.69
C GLY A 99 -5.28 -5.01 11.08
N TYR A 100 -5.74 -5.03 9.83
CA TYR A 100 -6.19 -6.25 9.19
C TYR A 100 -5.56 -6.44 7.81
N LEU A 101 -5.13 -7.66 7.55
CA LEU A 101 -4.63 -8.10 6.26
C LEU A 101 -5.61 -9.12 5.68
N LEU A 102 -6.33 -8.73 4.63
CA LEU A 102 -7.36 -9.57 4.01
C LEU A 102 -6.95 -9.96 2.59
N LEU A 103 -6.77 -11.26 2.37
CA LEU A 103 -6.37 -11.86 1.11
C LEU A 103 -7.54 -12.64 0.51
N ARG A 104 -8.09 -12.17 -0.61
CA ARG A 104 -9.21 -12.87 -1.29
C ARG A 104 -8.75 -13.86 -2.36
N ARG A 105 -7.47 -13.92 -2.68
CA ARG A 105 -6.91 -14.72 -3.76
C ARG A 105 -5.51 -15.19 -3.39
N SER A 106 -4.70 -15.53 -4.39
CA SER A 106 -3.36 -16.05 -4.20
C SER A 106 -2.34 -15.00 -3.76
N VAL A 107 -1.64 -15.30 -2.67
CA VAL A 107 -0.36 -14.67 -2.34
C VAL A 107 0.71 -15.75 -2.32
N ALA A 108 1.76 -15.60 -3.13
CA ALA A 108 2.76 -16.67 -3.24
C ALA A 108 3.75 -16.67 -2.06
N ARG A 109 4.04 -15.50 -1.47
CA ARG A 109 4.87 -15.41 -0.25
C ARG A 109 4.48 -14.22 0.61
N ILE A 110 4.40 -14.46 1.92
CA ILE A 110 4.24 -13.44 2.94
C ILE A 110 5.40 -13.58 3.91
N CYS A 111 6.11 -12.48 4.15
CA CYS A 111 7.12 -12.37 5.19
C CYS A 111 6.63 -11.30 6.16
N LEU A 112 6.31 -11.70 7.38
CA LEU A 112 5.84 -10.80 8.43
C LEU A 112 6.79 -10.93 9.62
N ALA A 113 7.48 -9.85 9.99
CA ALA A 113 8.48 -9.90 11.06
C ALA A 113 7.87 -9.63 12.44
N ALA A 114 7.01 -8.61 12.56
CA ALA A 114 6.30 -8.30 13.80
C ALA A 114 4.87 -7.86 13.52
N MET A 115 3.91 -8.50 14.20
CA MET A 115 2.53 -8.06 14.26
C MET A 115 2.11 -8.02 15.72
N SER A 116 1.77 -6.83 16.19
CA SER A 116 1.05 -6.66 17.44
C SER A 116 -0.43 -6.50 17.09
N SER A 117 -1.31 -7.23 17.78
CA SER A 117 -2.73 -6.97 17.72
C SER A 117 -3.10 -6.17 18.96
N GLY A 118 -3.40 -4.88 18.80
CA GLY A 118 -4.02 -4.10 19.87
C GLY A 118 -5.33 -4.78 20.30
N TYR A 119 -5.47 -5.00 21.61
CA TYR A 119 -6.67 -5.53 22.27
C TYR A 119 -7.87 -4.61 22.07
#